data_AF-A0A4Q7LS36-F1
#
_entry.id   AF-A0A4Q7LS36-F1
#
_cell.length_a   1.000
_cell.length_b   1.000
_cell.length_c   1.000
_cell.angle_alpha   90.00
_cell.angle_beta   90.00
_cell.angle_gamma   90.00
#
_symmetry.space_group_name_H-M   'P 1'
#
loop_
_entity.id
_entity.type
_entity.pdbx_description
1 polymer ?
#
loop_
_entity_poly.entity_id
_entity_poly.type
_entity_poly.pdbx_seq_one_letter_code
_entity_poly.pdbx_strand_id
1 'polypeptide(L)'
;MAENPSKSRPGQADAQQAAEWAQQGAAGRNRAAALLLDTWLRRLIAYLAYHGRVAEATAEDLAAESITDFVLKPQPRDCPADVWLMTIARNKLIDHAREKNAAKRGGGKAEQALDEDDLLELLDTGHGHSEMPAWVRRCVHLAAAEMQRTEPRHAEVLRMACEGWSAEEVAVHFGAPADAVTDKHKAAARDRIYRAVLIAREMFAPCKE
;
A
#
# COMPACT_ATOMS: atom_id res chain seq x y z
N MET A 1 33.79 8.58 -13.56
CA MET A 1 32.40 8.57 -13.02
C MET A 1 31.72 7.35 -13.59
N ALA A 2 31.60 6.27 -12.80
CA ALA A 2 30.84 5.10 -13.21
C ALA A 2 29.38 5.33 -12.81
N GLU A 3 28.49 5.42 -13.79
CA GLU A 3 27.04 5.37 -13.56
C GLU A 3 26.73 4.02 -12.90
N ASN A 4 26.14 4.09 -11.70
CA ASN A 4 25.73 2.91 -10.97
C ASN A 4 24.48 2.37 -11.68
N PRO A 5 24.49 1.15 -12.27
CA PRO A 5 23.32 0.64 -12.97
C PRO A 5 22.21 0.41 -11.94
N SER A 6 21.15 1.23 -12.03
CA SER A 6 19.92 1.05 -11.27
C SER A 6 19.44 -0.40 -11.47
N LYS A 7 19.55 -1.23 -10.44
CA LYS A 7 19.06 -2.62 -10.47
C LYS A 7 17.54 -2.57 -10.69
N SER A 8 17.09 -2.96 -11.88
CA SER A 8 15.66 -3.05 -12.21
C SER A 8 14.96 -4.01 -11.24
N ARG A 9 13.78 -3.63 -10.75
CA ARG A 9 13.01 -4.48 -9.81
C ARG A 9 12.51 -5.73 -10.55
N PRO A 10 12.47 -6.91 -9.90
CA PRO A 10 11.94 -8.12 -10.52
C PRO A 10 10.52 -7.88 -11.05
N GLY A 11 10.26 -8.28 -12.31
CA GLY A 11 8.96 -8.13 -12.98
C GLY A 11 8.63 -6.72 -13.49
N GLN A 12 9.50 -5.72 -13.26
CA GLN A 12 9.25 -4.33 -13.65
C GLN A 12 9.02 -4.18 -15.16
N ALA A 13 9.83 -4.85 -15.98
CA ALA A 13 9.69 -4.83 -17.43
C ALA A 13 8.36 -5.45 -17.88
N ASP A 14 7.94 -6.56 -17.27
CA ASP A 14 6.69 -7.26 -17.62
C ASP A 14 5.48 -6.40 -17.26
N ALA A 15 5.48 -5.77 -16.08
CA ALA A 15 4.41 -4.86 -15.67
C ALA A 15 4.32 -3.64 -16.59
N GLN A 16 5.46 -3.07 -16.99
CA GLN A 16 5.49 -1.94 -17.91
C GLN A 16 4.97 -2.34 -19.30
N GLN A 17 5.37 -3.50 -19.81
CA GLN A 17 4.86 -4.01 -21.09
C GLN A 17 3.36 -4.29 -21.04
N ALA A 18 2.87 -4.84 -19.92
CA ALA A 18 1.45 -5.08 -19.71
C ALA A 18 0.65 -3.75 -19.71
N ALA A 19 1.17 -2.70 -19.07
CA ALA A 19 0.51 -1.39 -19.08
C ALA A 19 0.42 -0.78 -20.48
N GLU A 20 1.47 -0.89 -21.29
CA GLU A 20 1.46 -0.45 -22.69
C GLU A 20 0.44 -1.21 -23.53
N TRP A 21 0.36 -2.53 -23.36
CA TRP A 21 -0.64 -3.34 -24.08
C TRP A 21 -2.06 -3.05 -23.61
N ALA A 22 -2.29 -2.78 -22.33
CA ALA A 22 -3.62 -2.45 -21.80
C ALA A 22 -4.23 -1.21 -22.47
N GLN A 23 -3.41 -0.28 -22.95
CA GLN A 23 -3.85 0.92 -23.68
C GLN A 23 -4.32 0.65 -25.12
N GLN A 24 -4.05 -0.54 -25.68
CA GLN A 24 -4.34 -0.90 -27.08
C GLN A 24 -5.75 -1.47 -27.29
N GLY A 25 -6.66 -1.26 -26.33
CA GLY A 25 -8.04 -1.76 -26.39
C GLY A 25 -8.20 -3.20 -25.88
N ALA A 26 -9.31 -3.85 -26.21
CA ALA A 26 -9.71 -5.12 -25.60
C ALA A 26 -8.70 -6.27 -25.81
N ALA A 27 -8.18 -6.44 -27.03
CA ALA A 27 -7.19 -7.47 -27.33
C ALA A 27 -5.87 -7.22 -26.57
N GLY A 28 -5.46 -5.95 -26.46
CA GLY A 28 -4.29 -5.54 -25.69
C GLY A 28 -4.43 -5.84 -24.19
N ARG A 29 -5.59 -5.54 -23.60
CA ARG A 29 -5.90 -5.88 -22.20
C ARG A 29 -5.85 -7.38 -21.93
N ASN A 30 -6.38 -8.21 -22.84
CA ASN A 30 -6.30 -9.67 -22.70
C ASN A 30 -4.84 -10.16 -22.72
N ARG A 31 -4.02 -9.59 -23.61
CA ARG A 31 -2.59 -9.92 -23.71
C ARG A 31 -1.82 -9.48 -22.45
N ALA A 32 -2.13 -8.29 -21.93
CA ALA A 32 -1.57 -7.77 -20.69
C ALA A 32 -1.92 -8.66 -19.50
N ALA A 33 -3.18 -9.07 -19.37
CA ALA A 33 -3.63 -9.95 -18.30
C ALA A 33 -2.93 -11.31 -18.36
N ALA A 34 -2.83 -11.91 -19.55
CA ALA A 34 -2.12 -13.18 -19.74
C ALA A 34 -0.64 -13.09 -19.33
N LEU A 35 0.05 -12.01 -19.69
CA LEU A 35 1.44 -11.78 -19.28
C LEU A 35 1.57 -11.71 -17.76
N LEU A 36 0.71 -10.95 -17.09
CA LEU A 36 0.74 -10.80 -15.64
C LEU A 36 0.35 -12.09 -14.91
N LEU A 37 -0.56 -12.89 -15.48
CA LEU A 37 -0.90 -14.20 -14.93
C LEU A 37 0.31 -15.15 -14.95
N ASP A 38 1.11 -15.12 -16.02
CA ASP A 38 2.30 -15.98 -16.15
C ASP A 38 3.47 -15.50 -15.26
N THR A 39 3.68 -14.19 -15.18
CA THR A 39 4.89 -13.59 -14.58
C THR A 39 4.71 -13.07 -13.15
N TRP A 40 3.51 -12.63 -12.78
CA TRP A 40 3.25 -11.93 -11.52
C TRP A 40 2.32 -12.69 -10.56
N LEU A 41 1.47 -13.60 -11.05
CA LEU A 41 0.43 -14.24 -10.24
C LEU A 41 0.96 -14.90 -8.96
N ARG A 42 1.99 -15.75 -9.07
CA ARG A 42 2.57 -16.45 -7.90
C ARG A 42 3.11 -15.48 -6.86
N ARG A 43 3.71 -14.37 -7.30
CA ARG A 43 4.23 -13.33 -6.41
C ARG A 43 3.11 -12.58 -5.70
N LEU A 44 2.03 -12.26 -6.42
CA LEU A 44 0.84 -11.62 -5.84
C LEU A 44 0.17 -12.52 -4.82
N ILE A 45 -0.03 -13.81 -5.13
CA ILE A 45 -0.59 -14.80 -4.20
C ILE A 45 0.26 -14.87 -2.93
N ALA A 46 1.58 -15.02 -3.06
CA ALA A 46 2.48 -15.10 -1.92
C ALA A 46 2.40 -13.84 -1.05
N TYR A 47 2.40 -12.66 -1.66
CA TYR A 47 2.24 -11.38 -0.97
C TYR A 47 0.89 -11.28 -0.24
N LEU A 48 -0.22 -11.57 -0.92
CA LEU A 48 -1.58 -11.45 -0.38
C LEU A 48 -1.85 -12.47 0.72
N ALA A 49 -1.39 -13.71 0.57
CA ALA A 49 -1.52 -14.75 1.58
C ALA A 49 -0.74 -14.38 2.85
N TYR A 50 0.50 -13.91 2.69
CA TYR A 50 1.38 -13.52 3.80
C TYR A 50 0.82 -12.32 4.57
N HIS A 51 0.58 -11.19 3.88
CA HIS A 51 0.15 -9.96 4.54
C HIS A 51 -1.33 -9.97 4.93
N GLY A 52 -2.18 -10.68 4.19
CA GLY A 52 -3.62 -10.74 4.44
C GLY A 52 -4.00 -11.78 5.50
N ARG A 53 -3.09 -12.72 5.80
CA ARG A 53 -3.36 -13.91 6.61
C ARG A 53 -4.63 -14.63 6.14
N VAL A 54 -4.77 -14.74 4.81
CA VAL A 54 -5.91 -15.38 4.14
C VAL A 54 -5.50 -16.75 3.61
N ALA A 55 -6.50 -17.61 3.37
CA ALA A 55 -6.27 -18.90 2.72
C ALA A 55 -5.77 -18.69 1.28
N GLU A 56 -5.01 -19.65 0.76
CA GLU A 56 -4.42 -19.59 -0.58
C GLU A 56 -5.47 -19.32 -1.67
N ALA A 57 -6.62 -20.00 -1.63
CA ALA A 57 -7.72 -19.75 -2.57
C ALA A 57 -8.21 -18.28 -2.56
N THR A 58 -8.32 -17.66 -1.38
CA THR A 58 -8.69 -16.25 -1.27
C THR A 58 -7.58 -15.33 -1.80
N ALA A 59 -6.31 -15.69 -1.59
CA ALA A 59 -5.19 -14.94 -2.15
C ALA A 59 -5.14 -15.03 -3.68
N GLU A 60 -5.49 -16.19 -4.26
CA GLU A 60 -5.64 -16.39 -5.70
C GLU A 60 -6.74 -15.49 -6.29
N ASP A 61 -7.92 -15.45 -5.66
CA ASP A 61 -9.03 -14.59 -6.09
C ASP A 61 -8.62 -13.11 -6.07
N LEU A 62 -8.05 -12.65 -4.95
CA LEU A 62 -7.58 -11.26 -4.81
C LEU A 62 -6.47 -10.92 -5.81
N ALA A 63 -5.59 -11.86 -6.14
CA ALA A 63 -4.54 -11.67 -7.13
C ALA A 63 -5.12 -11.52 -8.55
N ALA A 64 -6.07 -12.38 -8.92
CA ALA A 64 -6.75 -12.33 -10.21
C ALA A 64 -7.56 -11.03 -10.37
N GLU A 65 -8.25 -10.58 -9.32
CA GLU A 65 -8.90 -9.28 -9.29
C GLU A 65 -7.92 -8.13 -9.44
N SER A 66 -6.74 -8.21 -8.81
CA SER A 66 -5.72 -7.17 -8.90
C SER A 66 -5.18 -7.01 -10.32
N ILE A 67 -4.94 -8.12 -11.01
CA ILE A 67 -4.52 -8.11 -12.43
C ILE A 67 -5.63 -7.55 -13.31
N THR A 68 -6.89 -7.93 -13.04
CA THR A 68 -8.05 -7.43 -13.77
C THR A 68 -8.19 -5.92 -13.63
N ASP A 69 -8.11 -5.40 -12.40
CA ASP A 69 -8.15 -3.98 -12.13
C ASP A 69 -6.98 -3.24 -12.78
N PHE A 70 -5.78 -3.83 -12.78
CA PHE A 70 -4.60 -3.24 -13.41
C PHE A 70 -4.80 -3.02 -14.92
N VAL A 71 -5.38 -3.98 -15.64
CA VAL A 71 -5.59 -3.85 -17.10
C VAL A 71 -6.82 -3.00 -17.45
N LEU A 72 -7.75 -2.81 -16.52
CA LEU A 72 -8.97 -2.02 -16.74
C LEU A 72 -8.82 -0.56 -16.32
N LYS A 73 -8.02 -0.29 -15.28
CA LYS A 73 -7.82 1.06 -14.73
C LYS A 73 -6.56 1.69 -15.34
N PRO A 74 -6.61 2.96 -15.76
CA PRO A 74 -5.44 3.61 -16.34
C PRO A 74 -4.32 3.70 -15.31
N GLN A 75 -3.12 3.30 -15.72
CA GLN A 75 -1.91 3.55 -14.93
C GLN A 75 -1.70 5.06 -14.77
N PRO A 76 -1.48 5.54 -13.53
CA PRO A 76 -1.12 6.94 -13.31
C PRO A 76 0.22 7.32 -13.96
N ARG A 77 0.32 8.53 -14.54
CA ARG A 77 1.49 8.96 -15.33
C ARG A 77 2.83 8.92 -14.59
N ASP A 78 2.84 9.25 -13.31
CA ASP A 78 4.07 9.35 -12.51
C ASP A 78 4.29 8.11 -11.60
N CYS A 79 3.57 7.02 -11.85
CA CYS A 79 3.67 5.78 -11.08
C CYS A 79 4.21 4.65 -11.96
N PRO A 80 5.35 4.01 -11.62
CA PRO A 80 5.82 2.82 -12.34
C PRO A 80 4.80 1.68 -12.32
N ALA A 81 4.69 0.92 -13.41
CA ALA A 81 3.62 -0.07 -13.59
C ALA A 81 3.64 -1.18 -12.53
N ASP A 82 4.83 -1.63 -12.13
CA ASP A 82 5.00 -2.62 -11.08
C ASP A 82 4.58 -2.12 -9.70
N VAL A 83 4.80 -0.83 -9.43
CA VAL A 83 4.31 -0.17 -8.21
C VAL A 83 2.79 -0.08 -8.27
N TRP A 84 2.23 0.32 -9.41
CA TRP A 84 0.79 0.43 -9.60
C TRP A 84 0.07 -0.91 -9.37
N LEU A 85 0.61 -2.00 -9.90
CA LEU A 85 0.06 -3.35 -9.68
C LEU A 85 0.07 -3.74 -8.18
N MET A 86 1.17 -3.44 -7.48
CA MET A 86 1.26 -3.69 -6.03
C MET A 86 0.31 -2.80 -5.22
N THR A 87 0.11 -1.54 -5.63
CA THR A 87 -0.87 -0.64 -5.01
C THR A 87 -2.29 -1.21 -5.13
N ILE A 88 -2.68 -1.71 -6.30
CA ILE A 88 -3.98 -2.35 -6.49
C ILE A 88 -4.11 -3.57 -5.58
N ALA A 89 -3.11 -4.46 -5.55
CA ALA A 89 -3.14 -5.65 -4.71
C ALA A 89 -3.26 -5.32 -3.21
N ARG A 90 -2.56 -4.27 -2.75
CA ARG A 90 -2.70 -3.77 -1.38
C ARG A 90 -4.11 -3.26 -1.10
N ASN A 91 -4.71 -2.50 -2.00
CA ASN A 91 -6.06 -1.97 -1.82
C ASN A 91 -7.10 -3.10 -1.74
N LYS A 92 -6.96 -4.15 -2.56
CA LYS A 92 -7.80 -5.36 -2.49
C LYS A 92 -7.74 -6.05 -1.14
N LEU A 93 -6.55 -6.12 -0.55
CA LEU A 93 -6.36 -6.71 0.78
C LEU A 93 -7.00 -5.86 1.89
N ILE A 94 -6.93 -4.53 1.79
CA ILE A 94 -7.59 -3.60 2.72
C ILE A 94 -9.10 -3.76 2.63
N ASP A 95 -9.66 -3.77 1.41
CA ASP A 95 -11.10 -3.92 1.19
C ASP A 95 -11.60 -5.27 1.72
N HIS A 96 -10.88 -6.36 1.46
CA HIS A 96 -11.20 -7.67 2.04
C HIS A 96 -11.22 -7.65 3.58
N ALA A 97 -10.23 -6.99 4.20
CA ALA A 97 -10.19 -6.85 5.66
C ALA A 97 -11.37 -6.02 6.21
N ARG A 98 -11.76 -4.95 5.49
CA ARG A 98 -12.94 -4.11 5.82
C ARG A 98 -14.22 -4.94 5.78
N GLU A 99 -14.45 -5.69 4.71
CA GLU A 99 -15.62 -6.56 4.54
C GLU A 99 -15.70 -7.63 5.64
N LYS A 100 -14.59 -8.30 5.91
CA LYS A 100 -14.50 -9.31 6.98
C LYS A 100 -14.84 -8.74 8.36
N ASN A 101 -14.37 -7.51 8.64
CA ASN A 101 -14.64 -6.83 9.90
C ASN A 101 -16.08 -6.31 10.00
N ALA A 102 -16.70 -5.93 8.88
CA ALA A 102 -18.11 -5.56 8.82
C ALA A 102 -19.02 -6.79 9.03
N ALA A 103 -18.69 -7.92 8.39
CA ALA A 103 -19.43 -9.17 8.53
C ALA A 103 -19.42 -9.70 9.99
N LYS A 104 -18.27 -9.62 10.67
CA LYS A 104 -18.14 -9.99 12.09
C LYS A 104 -18.96 -9.11 13.05
N ARG A 105 -19.26 -7.87 12.66
CA ARG A 105 -20.00 -6.90 13.48
C ARG A 105 -21.52 -6.92 13.27
N GLY A 106 -22.04 -7.92 12.54
CA GLY A 106 -23.49 -8.15 12.46
C GLY A 106 -24.24 -7.17 11.55
N GLY A 107 -23.65 -6.77 10.41
CA GLY A 107 -24.42 -6.16 9.30
C GLY A 107 -25.10 -4.82 9.60
N GLY A 108 -24.68 -4.09 10.63
CA GLY A 108 -25.10 -2.72 10.88
C GLY A 108 -24.03 -1.73 10.42
N LYS A 109 -24.43 -0.69 9.67
CA LYS A 109 -23.61 0.51 9.45
C LYS A 109 -23.22 1.07 10.82
N ALA A 110 -22.04 0.71 11.31
CA ALA A 110 -21.42 1.40 12.43
C ALA A 110 -20.73 2.63 11.85
N GLU A 111 -21.26 3.79 12.20
CA GLU A 111 -20.65 5.09 12.00
C GLU A 111 -19.18 5.05 12.44
N GLN A 112 -18.30 5.08 11.44
CA GLN A 112 -17.24 6.07 11.32
C GLN A 112 -16.58 6.52 12.64
N ALA A 113 -15.45 5.88 12.96
CA ALA A 113 -14.31 6.62 13.48
C ALA A 113 -13.57 7.27 12.29
N LEU A 114 -14.23 8.23 11.64
CA LEU A 114 -13.63 9.10 10.63
C LEU A 114 -12.74 10.13 11.33
N ASP A 115 -11.43 9.89 11.33
CA ASP A 115 -10.40 10.96 11.33
C ASP A 115 -9.00 10.34 11.09
N GLU A 116 -8.83 9.02 11.26
CA GLU A 116 -7.58 8.30 10.91
C GLU A 116 -7.51 7.95 9.41
N ASP A 117 -8.66 7.76 8.75
CA ASP A 117 -8.76 7.37 7.35
C ASP A 117 -8.36 8.50 6.38
N ASP A 118 -8.72 9.76 6.65
CA ASP A 118 -8.31 10.91 5.83
C ASP A 118 -6.79 11.13 5.86
N LEU A 119 -6.14 10.79 6.99
CA LEU A 119 -4.69 10.92 7.13
C LEU A 119 -3.95 9.79 6.39
N LEU A 120 -4.50 8.58 6.42
CA LEU A 120 -3.98 7.43 5.67
C LEU A 120 -4.17 7.59 4.16
N GLU A 121 -5.27 8.20 3.71
CA GLU A 121 -5.46 8.64 2.31
C GLU A 121 -4.54 9.82 1.93
N LEU A 122 -4.27 10.76 2.86
CA LEU A 122 -3.28 11.82 2.64
C LEU A 122 -1.88 11.22 2.42
N LEU A 123 -1.50 10.22 3.21
CA LEU A 123 -0.18 9.59 3.16
C LEU A 123 -0.04 8.54 2.05
N ASP A 124 -1.15 8.09 1.46
CA ASP A 124 -1.17 7.31 0.24
C ASP A 124 -0.80 8.20 -0.96
N THR A 125 0.46 8.60 -0.98
CA THR A 125 1.11 9.33 -2.09
C THR A 125 1.23 8.48 -3.37
N GLY A 126 0.64 7.28 -3.37
CA GLY A 126 0.59 6.32 -4.47
C GLY A 126 -0.67 6.40 -5.34
N HIS A 127 -1.06 7.60 -5.79
CA HIS A 127 -1.84 7.79 -7.03
C HIS A 127 -3.20 7.07 -7.11
N GLY A 128 -3.91 6.95 -5.99
CA GLY A 128 -5.37 6.92 -6.05
C GLY A 128 -5.87 8.27 -6.56
N HIS A 129 -6.92 8.29 -7.38
CA HIS A 129 -7.70 9.50 -7.62
C HIS A 129 -8.28 9.98 -6.29
N SER A 130 -7.49 10.65 -5.45
CA SER A 130 -8.08 11.54 -4.48
C SER A 130 -8.53 12.76 -5.28
N GLU A 131 -9.76 13.20 -5.07
CA GLU A 131 -10.24 14.51 -5.54
C GLU A 131 -9.48 15.67 -4.88
N MET A 132 -8.28 15.43 -4.33
CA MET A 132 -7.51 16.42 -3.63
C MET A 132 -6.89 17.41 -4.62
N PRO A 133 -7.08 18.71 -4.38
CA PRO A 133 -6.41 19.75 -5.12
C PRO A 133 -4.89 19.54 -5.20
N ALA A 134 -4.27 19.95 -6.31
CA ALA A 134 -2.82 19.82 -6.51
C ALA A 134 -1.99 20.51 -5.40
N TRP A 135 -2.53 21.55 -4.76
CA TRP A 135 -1.87 22.23 -3.65
C TRP A 135 -1.84 21.36 -2.37
N VAL A 136 -2.89 20.59 -2.09
CA VAL A 136 -2.94 19.65 -0.96
C VAL A 136 -1.85 18.59 -1.13
N ARG A 137 -1.79 17.96 -2.32
CA ARG A 137 -0.74 16.96 -2.63
C ARG A 137 0.66 17.53 -2.43
N ARG A 138 0.91 18.75 -2.92
CA ARG A 138 2.20 19.42 -2.74
C ARG A 138 2.50 19.69 -1.26
N CYS A 139 1.52 20.14 -0.50
CA CYS A 139 1.67 20.39 0.94
C CYS A 139 2.04 19.11 1.68
N VAL A 140 1.31 18.01 1.42
CA VAL A 140 1.59 16.70 2.02
C VAL A 140 2.99 16.21 1.69
N HIS A 141 3.43 16.34 0.43
CA HIS A 141 4.78 15.95 0.04
C HIS A 141 5.86 16.74 0.80
N LEU A 142 5.66 18.05 0.98
CA LEU A 142 6.58 18.90 1.74
C LEU A 142 6.58 18.56 3.24
N ALA A 143 5.39 18.32 3.82
CA ALA A 143 5.26 17.94 5.22
C ALA A 143 5.86 16.55 5.51
N ALA A 144 5.68 15.59 4.60
CA ALA A 144 6.30 14.27 4.67
C ALA A 144 7.83 14.36 4.56
N ALA A 145 8.35 15.20 3.65
CA ALA A 145 9.78 15.44 3.52
C ALA A 145 10.38 16.11 4.78
N GLU A 146 9.64 17.05 5.38
CA GLU A 146 10.05 17.68 6.63
C GLU A 146 10.04 16.68 7.79
N MET A 147 9.02 15.84 7.90
CA MET A 147 8.95 14.78 8.91
C MET A 147 10.11 13.78 8.78
N GLN A 148 10.49 13.41 7.55
CA GLN A 148 11.68 12.57 7.33
C GLN A 148 12.97 13.22 7.82
N ARG A 149 13.04 14.57 7.78
CA ARG A 149 14.21 15.34 8.19
C ARG A 149 14.27 15.56 9.70
N THR A 150 13.15 15.91 10.33
CA THR A 150 13.08 16.29 11.76
C THR A 150 12.78 15.09 12.66
N GLU A 151 11.95 14.16 12.19
CA GLU A 151 11.42 13.03 12.95
C GLU A 151 11.63 11.69 12.21
N PRO A 152 12.88 11.34 11.82
CA PRO A 152 13.15 10.24 10.89
C PRO A 152 12.63 8.88 11.37
N ARG A 153 12.68 8.61 12.68
CA ARG A 153 12.16 7.37 13.26
C ARG A 153 10.63 7.29 13.17
N HIS A 154 9.95 8.40 13.39
CA HIS A 154 8.49 8.44 13.27
C HIS A 154 8.06 8.37 11.80
N ALA A 155 8.79 9.04 10.90
CA ALA A 155 8.55 8.95 9.46
C ALA A 155 8.72 7.50 8.95
N GLU A 156 9.72 6.78 9.45
CA GLU A 156 9.95 5.38 9.13
C GLU A 156 8.80 4.47 9.62
N VAL A 157 8.36 4.66 10.88
CA VAL A 157 7.22 3.91 11.43
C VAL A 157 5.92 4.24 10.69
N LEU A 158 5.71 5.52 10.35
CA LEU A 158 4.55 5.96 9.58
C LEU A 158 4.53 5.30 8.21
N ARG A 159 5.67 5.25 7.52
CA ARG A 159 5.83 4.52 6.26
C ARG A 159 5.50 3.04 6.43
N MET A 160 6.00 2.37 7.48
CA MET A 160 5.66 0.97 7.76
C MET A 160 4.16 0.76 7.99
N ALA A 161 3.51 1.66 8.72
CA ALA A 161 2.06 1.62 8.92
C ALA A 161 1.30 1.82 7.60
N CYS A 162 1.72 2.79 6.79
CA CYS A 162 1.23 3.01 5.43
C CYS A 162 1.58 1.86 4.47
N GLU A 163 2.55 1.01 4.78
CA GLU A 163 2.84 -0.21 4.02
C GLU A 163 2.08 -1.42 4.56
N GLY A 164 1.28 -1.25 5.61
CA GLY A 164 0.47 -2.31 6.21
C GLY A 164 1.25 -3.29 7.10
N TRP A 165 2.43 -2.90 7.58
CA TRP A 165 3.22 -3.74 8.48
C TRP A 165 2.43 -4.01 9.77
N SER A 166 2.43 -5.27 10.20
CA SER A 166 1.85 -5.68 11.46
C SER A 166 2.69 -5.18 12.64
N ALA A 167 2.07 -5.06 13.82
CA ALA A 167 2.78 -4.72 15.05
C ALA A 167 3.90 -5.71 15.41
N GLU A 168 3.83 -6.95 14.92
CA GLU A 168 4.88 -7.96 15.05
C GLU A 168 6.09 -7.61 14.18
N GLU A 169 5.89 -7.30 12.89
CA GLU A 169 6.95 -6.93 11.97
C GLU A 169 7.62 -5.61 12.37
N VAL A 170 6.81 -4.62 12.80
CA VAL A 170 7.34 -3.37 13.37
C VAL A 170 8.15 -3.66 14.64
N ALA A 171 7.68 -4.53 15.52
CA ALA A 171 8.45 -4.90 16.72
C ALA A 171 9.80 -5.54 16.37
N VAL A 172 9.83 -6.45 15.40
CA VAL A 172 11.07 -7.11 14.93
C VAL A 172 12.02 -6.09 14.31
N HIS A 173 11.51 -5.19 13.47
CA HIS A 173 12.30 -4.10 12.88
C HIS A 173 12.98 -3.24 13.96
N PHE A 174 12.27 -2.98 15.06
CA PHE A 174 12.79 -2.22 16.20
C PHE A 174 13.51 -3.08 17.26
N GLY A 175 13.94 -4.28 16.90
CA GLY A 175 14.87 -5.10 17.69
C GLY A 175 14.24 -6.20 18.55
N ALA A 176 12.95 -6.52 18.37
CA ALA A 176 12.38 -7.71 18.98
C ALA A 176 12.91 -8.99 18.29
N PRO A 177 13.16 -10.07 19.05
CA PRO A 177 13.55 -11.35 18.47
C PRO A 177 12.40 -11.93 17.62
N ALA A 178 12.69 -12.27 16.37
CA ALA A 178 11.69 -12.69 15.38
C ALA A 178 10.94 -13.98 15.79
N ASP A 179 11.60 -14.86 16.55
CA ASP A 179 11.05 -16.11 17.09
C ASP A 179 10.37 -15.95 18.45
N ALA A 180 10.48 -14.77 19.09
CA ALA A 180 9.99 -14.54 20.45
C ALA A 180 9.36 -13.14 20.65
N VAL A 181 8.49 -12.74 19.72
CA VAL A 181 7.73 -11.48 19.82
C VAL A 181 6.63 -11.58 20.88
N THR A 182 6.88 -11.01 22.06
CA THR A 182 5.91 -10.93 23.16
C THR A 182 4.82 -9.88 22.93
N ASP A 183 3.71 -9.97 23.68
CA ASP A 183 2.66 -8.94 23.65
C ASP A 183 3.15 -7.56 24.08
N LYS A 184 4.18 -7.49 24.93
CA LYS A 184 4.83 -6.23 25.30
C LYS A 184 5.53 -5.59 24.09
N HIS A 185 6.17 -6.39 23.25
CA HIS A 185 6.80 -5.90 22.01
C HIS A 185 5.75 -5.37 21.04
N LYS A 186 4.63 -6.10 20.86
CA LYS A 186 3.51 -5.67 20.01
C LYS A 186 2.84 -4.40 20.54
N ALA A 187 2.65 -4.29 21.85
CA ALA A 187 2.12 -3.07 22.47
C ALA A 187 3.04 -1.87 22.24
N ALA A 188 4.34 -2.05 22.39
CA ALA A 188 5.31 -0.99 22.11
C ALA A 188 5.38 -0.62 20.61
N ALA A 189 5.15 -1.58 19.70
CA ALA A 189 5.06 -1.29 18.27
C ALA A 189 3.79 -0.50 17.92
N ARG A 190 2.64 -0.86 18.52
CA ARG A 190 1.40 -0.08 18.38
C ARG A 190 1.54 1.35 18.90
N ASP A 191 2.22 1.53 20.05
CA ASP A 191 2.51 2.86 20.60
C ASP A 191 3.39 3.69 19.64
N ARG A 192 4.39 3.07 19.00
CA ARG A 192 5.20 3.76 17.97
C ARG A 192 4.36 4.21 16.78
N ILE A 193 3.48 3.33 16.27
CA ILE A 193 2.56 3.65 15.16
C ILE A 193 1.67 4.82 15.56
N TYR A 194 1.04 4.74 16.73
CA TYR A 194 0.17 5.78 17.24
C TYR A 194 0.89 7.15 17.34
N ARG A 195 2.09 7.18 17.91
CA ARG A 195 2.88 8.42 18.02
C ARG A 195 3.29 8.98 16.66
N ALA A 196 3.68 8.11 15.72
CA ALA A 196 4.03 8.53 14.37
C ALA A 196 2.83 9.17 13.65
N VAL A 197 1.63 8.61 13.82
CA VAL A 197 0.38 9.16 13.30
C VAL A 197 0.05 10.51 13.96
N LEU A 198 0.24 10.64 15.26
CA LEU A 198 -0.03 11.90 15.98
C LEU A 198 0.89 13.03 15.50
N ILE A 199 2.18 12.77 15.34
CA ILE A 199 3.14 13.74 14.78
C ILE A 199 2.77 14.08 13.33
N ALA A 200 2.43 13.09 12.52
CA ALA A 200 2.00 13.33 11.14
C ALA A 200 0.77 14.25 11.08
N ARG A 201 -0.22 14.05 11.96
CA ARG A 201 -1.39 14.93 12.05
C ARG A 201 -1.02 16.39 12.32
N GLU A 202 -0.13 16.62 13.28
CA GLU A 202 0.31 17.98 13.62
C GLU A 202 1.07 18.61 12.45
N MET A 203 1.99 17.87 11.82
CA MET A 203 2.78 18.37 10.71
C MET A 203 1.95 18.60 9.43
N PHE A 204 0.88 17.83 9.25
CA PHE A 204 0.05 17.85 8.05
C PHE A 204 -1.20 18.73 8.24
N ALA A 205 -1.43 19.26 9.44
CA ALA A 205 -2.53 20.17 9.73
C ALA A 205 -2.63 21.35 8.73
N PRO A 206 -1.52 21.98 8.29
CA PRO A 206 -1.58 23.06 7.28
C PRO A 206 -2.02 22.61 5.89
N CYS A 207 -2.12 21.31 5.63
CA CYS A 207 -2.52 20.77 4.32
C CYS A 207 -4.02 20.53 4.19
N LYS A 208 -4.80 20.84 5.23
CA LYS A 208 -6.27 20.69 5.27
C LYS A 208 -7.03 22.01 5.03
N GLU A 209 -6.36 23.17 5.05
CA GLU A 209 -6.91 24.52 4.81
C GLU A 209 -6.52 25.06 3.44
#